data_AF-A0A353BEZ7-F1
#
_entry.id   AF-A0A353BEZ7-F1
#
_cell.length_a   1.000
_cell.length_b   1.000
_cell.length_c   1.000
_cell.angle_alpha   90.00
_cell.angle_beta   90.00
_cell.angle_gamma   90.00
#
_symmetry.space_group_name_H-M   'P 1'
#
loop_
_entity.id
_entity.type
_entity.pdbx_description
1 polymer ?
#
loop_
_entity_poly.entity_id
_entity_poly.type
_entity_poly.pdbx_seq_one_letter_code
_entity_poly.pdbx_strand_id
1 'polypeptide(L)'
;MNRRLSKTKRRGGFSLLELLAVVTILGVIAAVVVPRISTSKAGAQAEVNKQNIAEINSAVERWYFDNGTWPKDDLTDIGTNPNYFPDGLPKNPVDGSAYALDAATHRVKK
;
A
#
# COMPACT_ATOMS: atom_id res chain seq x y z
N MET A 1 31.90 36.58 61.81
CA MET A 1 32.14 35.59 60.73
C MET A 1 30.80 35.14 60.17
N ASN A 2 30.50 35.50 58.93
CA ASN A 2 29.16 35.40 58.31
C ASN A 2 28.86 33.97 57.85
N ARG A 3 27.83 33.33 58.41
CA ARG A 3 27.33 32.02 57.95
C ARG A 3 26.55 32.19 56.65
N ARG A 4 27.12 31.75 55.52
CA ARG A 4 26.39 31.61 54.25
C ARG A 4 25.51 30.36 54.31
N LEU A 5 24.20 30.53 54.26
CA LEU A 5 23.24 29.42 54.17
C LEU A 5 23.21 28.90 52.73
N SER A 6 23.67 27.67 52.49
CA SER A 6 23.54 27.02 51.19
C SER A 6 22.07 26.62 50.97
N LYS A 7 21.39 27.26 50.00
CA LYS A 7 20.06 26.83 49.55
C LYS A 7 20.19 25.50 48.80
N THR A 8 19.84 24.39 49.43
CA THR A 8 19.69 23.10 48.76
C THR A 8 18.59 23.22 47.71
N LYS A 9 18.93 23.17 46.42
CA LYS A 9 17.93 23.09 45.34
C LYS A 9 17.12 21.81 45.54
N ARG A 10 15.82 21.94 45.84
CA ARG A 10 14.90 20.81 45.81
C ARG A 10 14.84 20.30 44.37
N ARG A 11 15.32 19.08 44.12
CA ARG A 11 15.06 18.37 42.86
C ARG A 11 13.56 18.10 42.80
N GLY A 12 12.87 18.66 41.81
CA GLY A 12 11.48 18.35 41.54
C GLY A 12 11.35 16.90 41.06
N GLY A 13 10.49 16.13 41.72
CA GLY A 13 10.07 14.81 41.25
C GLY A 13 8.87 14.93 40.31
N PHE A 14 8.68 13.93 39.45
CA PHE A 14 7.52 13.81 38.58
C PHE A 14 6.24 13.66 39.41
N SER A 15 5.19 14.40 39.06
CA SER A 15 3.86 14.25 39.66
C SER A 15 3.11 13.09 39.01
N LEU A 16 2.29 12.38 39.80
CA LEU A 16 1.35 11.39 39.27
C LEU A 16 0.38 12.01 38.26
N LEU A 17 -0.01 13.28 38.48
CA LEU A 17 -0.88 14.02 37.56
C LEU A 17 -0.18 14.32 36.23
N GLU A 18 1.12 14.59 36.24
CA GLU A 18 1.89 14.82 35.01
C GLU A 18 1.95 13.54 34.18
N LEU A 19 2.22 12.39 34.80
CA LEU A 19 2.22 11.12 34.10
C LEU A 19 0.82 10.76 33.57
N LEU A 20 -0.22 10.99 34.38
CA LEU A 20 -1.61 10.70 34.02
C LEU A 20 -2.09 11.52 32.83
N ALA A 21 -1.78 12.82 32.78
CA ALA A 21 -2.08 13.67 31.64
C ALA A 21 -1.39 13.18 30.36
N VAL A 22 -0.11 12.79 30.46
CA VAL A 22 0.68 12.29 29.31
C VAL A 22 0.10 11.01 28.72
N VAL A 23 -0.16 9.98 29.54
CA VAL A 23 -0.70 8.70 29.02
C VAL A 23 -2.11 8.87 28.49
N THR A 24 -2.90 9.79 29.05
CA THR A 24 -4.24 10.12 28.55
C THR A 24 -4.17 10.74 27.15
N ILE A 25 -3.30 11.73 26.94
CA ILE A 25 -3.10 12.35 25.62
C ILE A 25 -2.58 11.33 24.61
N LEU A 26 -1.61 10.49 24.99
CA LEU A 26 -1.09 9.41 24.13
C LEU A 26 -2.17 8.40 23.75
N GLY A 27 -3.06 8.02 24.69
CA GLY A 27 -4.18 7.12 24.43
C GLY A 27 -5.18 7.69 23.42
N VAL A 28 -5.53 8.98 23.55
CA VAL A 28 -6.43 9.66 22.60
C VAL A 28 -5.81 9.73 21.20
N ILE A 29 -4.53 10.11 21.09
CA ILE A 29 -3.83 10.18 19.80
C ILE A 29 -3.76 8.78 19.16
N ALA A 30 -3.39 7.76 19.92
CA ALA A 30 -3.28 6.39 19.43
C ALA A 30 -4.63 5.87 18.88
N ALA A 31 -5.74 6.14 19.57
CA ALA A 31 -7.07 5.73 19.14
C ALA A 31 -7.50 6.33 17.79
N VAL A 32 -7.08 7.56 17.49
CA VAL A 32 -7.45 8.27 16.26
C VAL A 32 -6.53 7.92 15.08
N VAL A 33 -5.23 7.71 15.33
CA VAL A 33 -4.22 7.52 14.28
C VAL A 33 -4.27 6.11 13.67
N VAL A 34 -4.44 5.07 14.50
CA VAL A 34 -4.43 3.66 14.06
C VAL A 34 -5.44 3.35 12.94
N PRO A 35 -6.74 3.71 13.03
CA PRO A 35 -7.72 3.35 12.00
C PRO A 35 -7.51 4.08 10.65
N ARG A 36 -6.76 5.19 10.62
CA ARG A 36 -6.53 5.96 9.39
C ARG A 36 -5.54 5.27 8.44
N ILE A 37 -4.61 4.49 8.98
CA ILE A 37 -3.54 3.85 8.20
C ILE A 37 -4.06 2.58 7.50
N SER A 38 -5.00 1.86 8.09
CA SER A 38 -5.53 0.60 7.53
C SER A 38 -6.41 0.82 6.29
N THR A 39 -7.24 1.86 6.27
CA THR A 39 -8.20 2.10 5.18
C THR A 39 -7.53 2.58 3.89
N SER A 40 -6.43 3.35 4.00
CA SER A 40 -5.71 3.88 2.85
C SER A 40 -5.08 2.79 1.99
N LYS A 41 -4.56 1.72 2.61
CA LYS A 41 -3.89 0.63 1.89
C LYS A 41 -4.85 -0.19 1.03
N ALA A 42 -6.00 -0.57 1.57
CA ALA A 42 -6.99 -1.37 0.85
C ALA A 42 -7.56 -0.62 -0.38
N GLY A 43 -7.84 0.68 -0.22
CA GLY A 43 -8.29 1.53 -1.33
C GLY A 43 -7.22 1.67 -2.42
N ALA A 44 -5.95 1.87 -2.02
CA ALA A 44 -4.84 1.96 -2.95
C ALA A 44 -4.62 0.66 -3.73
N GLN A 45 -4.70 -0.50 -3.08
CA GLN A 45 -4.58 -1.80 -3.75
C GLN A 45 -5.70 -2.02 -4.76
N ALA A 46 -6.94 -1.67 -4.42
CA ALA A 46 -8.06 -1.79 -5.36
C ALA A 46 -7.89 -0.89 -6.59
N GLU A 47 -7.34 0.32 -6.42
CA GLU A 47 -7.11 1.24 -7.52
C GLU A 47 -5.95 0.80 -8.41
N VAL A 48 -4.84 0.33 -7.83
CA VAL A 48 -3.73 -0.28 -8.57
C VAL A 48 -4.21 -1.51 -9.35
N ASN A 49 -5.08 -2.34 -8.77
CA ASN A 49 -5.64 -3.51 -9.47
C ASN A 49 -6.41 -3.11 -10.74
N LYS A 50 -7.24 -2.05 -10.66
CA LYS A 50 -7.96 -1.54 -11.83
C LYS A 50 -7.02 -0.99 -12.91
N GLN A 51 -5.97 -0.29 -12.49
CA GLN A 51 -4.96 0.24 -13.41
C GLN A 51 -4.22 -0.88 -14.13
N ASN A 52 -3.76 -1.90 -13.41
CA ASN A 52 -3.13 -3.09 -13.99
C ASN A 52 -4.05 -3.78 -14.99
N ILE A 53 -5.34 -3.96 -14.66
CA ILE A 53 -6.33 -4.55 -15.57
C ILE A 53 -6.46 -3.72 -16.86
N ALA A 54 -6.52 -2.39 -16.75
CA ALA A 54 -6.63 -1.51 -17.91
C ALA A 54 -5.38 -1.56 -18.80
N GLU A 55 -4.20 -1.58 -18.18
CA GLU A 55 -2.91 -1.70 -18.86
C GLU A 55 -2.79 -3.03 -19.60
N ILE A 56 -3.13 -4.15 -18.93
CA ILE A 56 -3.11 -5.48 -19.55
C ILE A 56 -4.07 -5.55 -20.72
N ASN A 57 -5.32 -5.08 -20.58
CA ASN A 57 -6.26 -5.08 -21.70
C ASN A 57 -5.73 -4.26 -22.89
N SER A 58 -5.11 -3.11 -22.63
CA SER A 58 -4.53 -2.27 -23.69
C SER A 58 -3.35 -2.97 -24.37
N ALA A 59 -2.51 -3.67 -23.62
CA ALA A 59 -1.41 -4.46 -24.16
C ALA A 59 -1.89 -5.64 -25.00
N VAL A 60 -2.94 -6.34 -24.54
CA VAL A 60 -3.60 -7.45 -25.24
C VAL A 60 -4.23 -6.99 -26.55
N GLU A 61 -4.88 -5.83 -26.55
CA GLU A 61 -5.42 -5.22 -27.77
C GLU A 61 -4.28 -4.88 -28.76
N ARG A 62 -3.18 -4.27 -28.30
CA ARG A 62 -1.98 -4.04 -29.15
C ARG A 62 -1.40 -5.34 -29.71
N TRP A 63 -1.32 -6.39 -28.91
CA TRP A 63 -0.84 -7.69 -29.36
C TRP A 63 -1.70 -8.24 -30.51
N TYR A 64 -3.03 -8.10 -30.39
CA TYR A 64 -3.92 -8.48 -31.48
C TYR A 64 -3.69 -7.66 -32.75
N PHE A 65 -3.42 -6.36 -32.62
CA PHE A 65 -3.08 -5.50 -33.77
C PHE A 65 -1.78 -5.91 -34.46
N ASP A 66 -0.75 -6.27 -33.69
CA ASP A 66 0.58 -6.57 -34.23
C ASP A 66 0.69 -8.01 -34.76
N ASN A 67 0.06 -8.97 -34.10
CA ASN A 67 0.20 -10.40 -34.38
C ASN A 67 -1.02 -11.01 -35.09
N GLY A 68 -2.16 -10.30 -35.12
CA GLY A 68 -3.42 -10.79 -35.71
C GLY A 68 -4.11 -11.91 -34.93
N THR A 69 -3.59 -12.29 -33.77
CA THR A 69 -4.11 -13.34 -32.88
C THR A 69 -4.10 -12.87 -31.45
N TRP A 70 -5.07 -13.29 -30.64
CA TRP A 70 -5.07 -12.98 -29.21
C TRP A 70 -3.92 -13.71 -28.49
N PRO A 71 -3.35 -13.11 -27.42
CA PRO A 71 -2.39 -13.80 -26.57
C PRO A 71 -3.08 -14.92 -25.79
N LYS A 72 -2.28 -15.83 -25.23
CA LYS A 72 -2.81 -16.93 -24.39
C LYS A 72 -3.58 -16.40 -23.19
N ASP A 73 -4.55 -17.19 -22.73
CA ASP A 73 -5.36 -16.86 -21.56
C ASP A 73 -4.54 -16.67 -20.28
N ASP A 74 -3.38 -17.32 -20.18
CA ASP A 74 -2.45 -17.19 -19.05
C ASP A 74 -1.44 -16.04 -19.23
N LEU A 75 -1.53 -15.29 -20.33
CA LEU A 75 -0.67 -14.16 -20.69
C LEU A 75 0.83 -14.49 -20.76
N THR A 76 1.21 -15.77 -20.82
CA THR A 76 2.63 -16.18 -20.76
C THR A 76 3.44 -15.72 -21.97
N ASP A 77 2.81 -15.57 -23.12
CA ASP A 77 3.42 -15.09 -24.36
C ASP A 77 3.67 -13.59 -24.34
N ILE A 78 2.64 -12.79 -24.02
CA ILE A 78 2.78 -11.34 -23.93
C ILE A 78 3.64 -10.93 -22.73
N GLY A 79 3.55 -11.66 -21.61
CA GLY A 79 4.25 -11.36 -20.37
C GLY A 79 5.75 -11.63 -20.39
N THR A 80 6.24 -12.43 -21.34
CA THR A 80 7.66 -12.64 -21.58
C THR A 80 8.23 -11.73 -22.66
N ASN A 81 7.37 -10.94 -23.33
CA ASN A 81 7.77 -10.06 -24.40
C ASN A 81 8.08 -8.63 -23.87
N PRO A 82 9.34 -8.18 -23.90
CA PRO A 82 9.73 -6.87 -23.37
C PRO A 82 9.09 -5.68 -24.09
N ASN A 83 8.56 -5.86 -25.31
CA ASN A 83 7.88 -4.79 -26.05
C ASN A 83 6.53 -4.42 -25.43
N TYR A 84 5.91 -5.35 -24.71
CA TYR A 84 4.60 -5.16 -24.06
C TYR A 84 4.76 -4.97 -22.56
N PHE A 85 5.58 -5.80 -21.93
CA PHE A 85 5.87 -5.77 -20.50
C PHE A 85 7.38 -5.87 -20.25
N PRO A 86 8.11 -4.75 -20.28
CA PRO A 86 9.57 -4.76 -20.08
C PRO A 86 9.98 -5.29 -18.71
N ASP A 87 9.15 -5.05 -17.69
CA ASP A 87 9.37 -5.52 -16.31
C ASP A 87 8.59 -6.81 -15.98
N GLY A 88 7.96 -7.42 -16.98
CA GLY A 88 7.07 -8.58 -16.82
C GLY A 88 5.64 -8.20 -16.38
N LEU A 89 4.77 -9.21 -16.28
CA LEU A 89 3.37 -8.99 -15.93
C LEU A 89 3.22 -8.50 -14.49
N PRO A 90 2.40 -7.46 -14.25
CA PRO A 90 2.06 -7.07 -12.90
C PRO A 90 1.24 -8.18 -12.22
N LYS A 91 1.33 -8.25 -10.89
CA LYS A 91 0.53 -9.17 -10.06
C LYS A 91 -0.60 -8.40 -9.39
N ASN A 92 -1.67 -9.10 -9.04
CA ASN A 92 -2.77 -8.50 -8.31
C ASN A 92 -2.27 -8.00 -6.93
N PRO A 93 -2.42 -6.70 -6.61
CA PRO A 93 -1.88 -6.11 -5.38
C PRO A 93 -2.66 -6.51 -4.11
N VAL A 94 -3.83 -7.15 -4.26
CA VAL A 94 -4.69 -7.58 -3.14
C VAL A 94 -4.26 -8.96 -2.62
N ASP A 95 -4.04 -9.92 -3.52
CA ASP A 95 -3.79 -11.33 -3.19
C ASP A 95 -2.51 -11.92 -3.82
N GLY A 96 -1.83 -11.18 -4.70
CA GLY A 96 -0.64 -11.63 -5.41
C GLY A 96 -0.90 -12.60 -6.57
N SER A 97 -2.17 -12.85 -6.92
CA SER A 97 -2.56 -13.73 -8.03
C SER A 97 -2.08 -13.18 -9.38
N ALA A 98 -1.85 -14.08 -10.33
CA ALA A 98 -1.59 -13.72 -11.71
C ALA A 98 -2.91 -13.38 -12.43
N TYR A 99 -2.86 -12.41 -13.34
CA TYR A 99 -3.98 -12.10 -14.20
C TYR A 99 -4.14 -13.14 -15.29
N ALA A 100 -5.39 -13.40 -15.69
CA ALA A 100 -5.73 -14.28 -16.80
C ALA A 100 -6.85 -13.65 -17.63
N LEU A 101 -6.86 -13.94 -18.92
CA LEU A 101 -7.93 -13.52 -19.81
C LEU A 101 -9.10 -14.49 -19.75
N ASP A 102 -10.27 -13.92 -19.99
CA ASP A 102 -11.48 -14.64 -20.31
C ASP A 102 -11.49 -15.10 -21.76
N ALA A 103 -11.70 -16.40 -21.97
CA ALA A 103 -11.59 -17.04 -23.28
C ALA A 103 -12.64 -16.53 -24.28
N ALA A 104 -13.75 -15.96 -23.80
CA ALA A 104 -14.84 -15.46 -24.66
C ALA A 104 -14.70 -13.96 -24.95
N THR A 105 -14.22 -13.18 -23.98
CA THR A 105 -14.16 -11.71 -24.10
C THR A 105 -12.76 -11.17 -24.36
N HIS A 106 -11.71 -12.00 -24.22
CA HIS A 106 -10.30 -11.63 -24.31
C HIS A 106 -9.90 -10.47 -23.39
N ARG A 107 -10.63 -10.28 -22.29
CA ARG A 107 -10.34 -9.28 -21.26
C ARG A 107 -9.95 -9.96 -19.96
N VAL A 108 -9.22 -9.25 -19.11
CA VAL A 108 -8.82 -9.75 -17.80
C VAL A 108 -10.03 -10.13 -16.95
N LYS A 109 -10.02 -11.33 -16.37
CA LYS A 109 -11.04 -11.82 -15.43
C LYS A 109 -11.04 -10.98 -14.15
N LYS A 110 -12.23 -10.64 -13.67
CA LYS A 110 -12.42 -9.96 -12.37
C LYS A 110 -12.33 -10.92 -11.20
#